data_AF-A0A848VL35-F1
#
_entry.id   AF-A0A848VL35-F1
#
_cell.length_a   1.000
_cell.length_b   1.000
_cell.length_c   1.000
_cell.angle_alpha   90.00
_cell.angle_beta   90.00
_cell.angle_gamma   90.00
#
_symmetry.space_group_name_H-M   'P 1'
#
loop_
_entity.id
_entity.type
_entity.pdbx_description
1 polymer ?
#
loop_
_entity_poly.entity_id
_entity_poly.type
_entity_poly.pdbx_seq_one_letter_code
_entity_poly.pdbx_strand_id
1 'polypeptide(L)'
;MTDSKADKRSRKGEKPPAFVDLPNGIFTLQGVWFHTRVEDLRQFCGDLLKHVSLEKLLADAAAWLRSPATFALWVFLLGVMLRSPVTAVVAGVTGYIGWGVLSPGLVLRPLVALARVLQHPIVVGAAYVLGLSWLSSGGQTVGVVAGLLWFILVRWGVVEKILSPAVSHLRKRLYRLPAPDQILRGLIIRHALAHRVSVGDLDAMERRILEIANRHRKP
;
A
#
# COMPACT_ATOMS: atom_id res chain seq x y z
N MET A 1 -28.80 37.80 -31.97
CA MET A 1 -28.21 36.54 -32.48
C MET A 1 -26.69 36.67 -32.31
N THR A 2 -26.06 36.72 -31.13
CA THR A 2 -26.11 35.85 -29.92
C THR A 2 -26.13 34.36 -30.31
N ASP A 3 -25.19 33.49 -29.95
CA ASP A 3 -23.96 33.62 -29.16
C ASP A 3 -23.12 32.36 -29.46
N SER A 4 -22.08 32.47 -30.29
CA SER A 4 -21.17 31.36 -30.65
C SER A 4 -19.85 31.50 -29.88
N LYS A 5 -19.93 31.62 -28.56
CA LYS A 5 -18.78 31.81 -27.67
C LYS A 5 -18.94 31.10 -26.32
N ALA A 6 -19.24 29.81 -26.29
CA ALA A 6 -19.20 29.09 -25.01
C ALA A 6 -19.02 27.57 -25.15
N ASP A 7 -17.91 27.07 -25.71
CA ASP A 7 -17.37 25.76 -25.24
C ASP A 7 -15.92 25.46 -25.65
N LYS A 8 -14.99 26.42 -25.50
CA LYS A 8 -13.54 26.16 -25.71
C LYS A 8 -12.67 26.77 -24.60
N ARG A 9 -13.20 26.85 -23.38
CA ARG A 9 -12.47 27.35 -22.20
C ARG A 9 -12.78 26.54 -20.95
N SER A 10 -12.44 25.24 -20.91
CA SER A 10 -11.97 24.57 -19.68
C SER A 10 -11.56 23.12 -19.91
N ARG A 11 -10.42 22.87 -20.56
CA ARG A 11 -9.66 21.60 -20.38
C ARG A 11 -8.16 21.90 -20.42
N LYS A 12 -7.73 22.83 -19.56
CA LYS A 12 -6.32 23.00 -19.21
C LYS A 12 -6.18 22.57 -17.75
N GLY A 13 -5.67 21.36 -17.53
CA GLY A 13 -5.12 20.97 -16.23
C GLY A 13 -5.91 19.98 -15.37
N GLU A 14 -6.90 19.25 -15.89
CA GLU A 14 -7.40 18.09 -15.14
C GLU A 14 -6.31 17.01 -15.11
N LYS A 15 -5.71 16.82 -13.92
CA LYS A 15 -4.87 15.67 -13.64
C LYS A 15 -5.66 14.41 -14.01
N PRO A 16 -5.06 13.42 -14.67
CA PRO A 16 -5.76 12.19 -15.01
C PRO A 16 -6.44 11.62 -13.75
N PRO A 17 -7.69 11.14 -13.84
CA PRO A 17 -8.46 10.72 -12.68
C PRO A 17 -7.69 9.63 -11.92
N ALA A 18 -7.33 9.93 -10.66
CA ALA A 18 -6.45 9.07 -9.86
C ALA A 18 -7.09 7.71 -9.48
N PHE A 19 -8.41 7.61 -9.61
CA PHE A 19 -9.20 6.41 -9.33
C PHE A 19 -10.47 6.40 -10.21
N VAL A 20 -10.98 5.21 -10.46
CA VAL A 20 -12.26 4.96 -11.13
C VAL A 20 -13.25 4.49 -10.05
N ASP A 21 -14.41 5.13 -10.02
CA ASP A 21 -15.51 4.73 -9.15
C ASP A 21 -16.35 3.67 -9.86
N LEU A 22 -16.48 2.49 -9.25
CA LEU A 22 -17.32 1.41 -9.76
C LEU A 22 -18.53 1.24 -8.83
N PRO A 23 -19.66 0.69 -9.33
CA PRO A 23 -20.87 0.46 -8.53
C PRO A 23 -20.63 -0.32 -7.21
N ASN A 24 -19.51 -1.05 -7.12
CA ASN A 24 -19.19 -1.98 -6.04
C ASN A 24 -17.89 -1.62 -5.30
N GLY A 25 -17.30 -0.43 -5.53
CA GLY A 25 -16.06 -0.01 -4.86
C GLY A 25 -15.16 0.89 -5.71
N ILE A 26 -14.01 1.27 -5.15
CA ILE A 26 -13.06 2.18 -5.79
C ILE A 26 -11.87 1.39 -6.34
N PHE A 27 -11.59 1.55 -7.64
CA PHE A 27 -10.40 0.99 -8.27
C PHE A 27 -9.38 2.08 -8.54
N THR A 28 -8.21 2.00 -7.90
CA THR A 28 -7.15 2.99 -8.13
C THR A 28 -6.33 2.66 -9.37
N LEU A 29 -5.72 3.68 -9.99
CA LEU A 29 -4.75 3.48 -11.08
C LEU A 29 -3.54 2.61 -10.65
N GLN A 30 -3.32 2.44 -9.34
CA GLN A 30 -2.30 1.53 -8.81
C GLN A 30 -2.77 0.06 -8.75
N GLY A 31 -3.94 -0.27 -9.32
CA GLY A 31 -4.46 -1.64 -9.37
C GLY A 31 -4.94 -2.16 -8.01
N VAL A 32 -5.25 -1.28 -7.06
CA VAL A 32 -5.80 -1.65 -5.76
C VAL A 32 -7.31 -1.50 -5.80
N TRP A 33 -8.01 -2.57 -5.44
CA TRP A 33 -9.46 -2.58 -5.29
C TRP A 33 -9.83 -2.34 -3.82
N PHE A 34 -10.55 -1.25 -3.56
CA PHE A 34 -11.20 -0.97 -2.29
C PHE A 34 -12.69 -1.30 -2.41
N HIS A 35 -13.27 -1.99 -1.43
CA HIS A 35 -14.70 -2.38 -1.49
C HIS A 35 -15.62 -1.27 -0.97
N THR A 36 -15.06 -0.21 -0.40
CA THR A 36 -15.80 0.97 0.04
C THR A 36 -16.09 1.90 -1.14
N ARG A 37 -17.34 2.38 -1.25
CA ARG A 37 -17.75 3.35 -2.28
C ARG A 37 -17.37 4.78 -1.95
N VAL A 38 -17.28 5.65 -2.95
CA VAL A 38 -16.98 7.08 -2.76
C VAL A 38 -18.08 7.77 -1.98
N GLU A 39 -19.34 7.42 -2.23
CA GLU A 39 -20.50 7.99 -1.53
C GLU A 39 -20.46 7.64 -0.05
N ASP A 40 -20.13 6.39 0.29
CA ASP A 40 -19.96 5.94 1.67
C ASP A 40 -18.83 6.74 2.35
N LEU A 41 -17.67 6.89 1.70
CA LEU A 41 -16.55 7.67 2.25
C LEU A 41 -16.88 9.16 2.42
N ARG A 42 -17.65 9.76 1.51
CA ARG A 42 -18.11 11.15 1.65
C ARG A 42 -19.14 11.31 2.76
N GLN A 43 -20.01 10.33 2.94
CA GLN A 43 -21.03 10.34 3.99
C GLN A 43 -20.40 10.20 5.38
N PHE A 44 -19.42 9.30 5.55
CA PHE A 44 -18.81 9.04 6.86
C PHE A 44 -17.63 9.95 7.20
N CYS A 45 -16.85 10.38 6.18
CA CYS A 45 -15.62 11.14 6.35
C CYS A 45 -15.70 12.54 5.74
N GLY A 46 -16.90 13.07 5.45
CA GLY A 46 -17.09 14.36 4.78
C GLY A 46 -16.31 15.51 5.42
N ASP A 47 -16.27 15.59 6.74
CA ASP A 47 -15.51 16.62 7.45
C ASP A 47 -13.99 16.40 7.41
N LEU A 48 -13.54 15.15 7.31
CA LEU A 48 -12.13 14.82 7.11
C LEU A 48 -11.68 15.14 5.67
N LEU A 49 -12.56 14.94 4.69
CA LEU A 49 -12.29 15.22 3.28
C LEU A 49 -12.14 16.72 2.98
N LYS A 50 -12.64 17.60 3.85
CA LYS A 50 -12.36 19.05 3.81
C LYS A 50 -10.89 19.38 4.08
N HIS A 51 -10.18 18.51 4.81
CA HIS A 51 -8.80 18.71 5.24
C HIS A 51 -7.79 17.88 4.45
N VAL A 52 -8.21 16.73 3.90
CA VAL A 52 -7.34 15.80 3.18
C VAL A 52 -8.09 15.24 1.98
N SER A 53 -7.49 15.35 0.79
CA SER A 53 -8.11 14.80 -0.42
C SER A 53 -8.23 13.27 -0.35
N LEU A 54 -9.36 12.77 -0.88
CA LEU A 54 -9.62 11.33 -0.97
C LEU A 54 -8.51 10.61 -1.76
N GLU A 55 -8.03 11.24 -2.82
CA GLU A 55 -6.91 10.76 -3.65
C GLU A 55 -5.66 10.49 -2.83
N LYS A 56 -5.34 11.38 -1.89
CA LYS A 56 -4.16 11.24 -1.03
C LYS A 56 -4.34 10.08 -0.04
N LEU A 57 -5.54 9.92 0.54
CA LEU A 57 -5.84 8.80 1.43
C LEU A 57 -5.74 7.44 0.71
N LEU A 58 -6.29 7.36 -0.50
CA LEU A 58 -6.23 6.15 -1.31
C LEU A 58 -4.79 5.84 -1.77
N ALA A 59 -4.04 6.86 -2.18
CA ALA A 59 -2.62 6.71 -2.53
C ALA A 59 -1.78 6.27 -1.33
N ASP A 60 -2.04 6.82 -0.14
CA ASP A 60 -1.38 6.44 1.10
C ASP A 60 -1.71 5.00 1.51
N ALA A 61 -2.97 4.59 1.38
CA ALA A 61 -3.40 3.22 1.62
C ALA A 61 -2.73 2.24 0.63
N ALA A 62 -2.71 2.59 -0.66
CA ALA A 62 -2.09 1.76 -1.70
C ALA A 62 -0.56 1.65 -1.51
N ALA A 63 0.12 2.74 -1.16
CA ALA A 63 1.55 2.74 -0.85
C ALA A 63 1.83 1.84 0.37
N TRP A 64 1.02 1.96 1.42
CA TRP A 64 1.17 1.13 2.62
C TRP A 64 0.90 -0.34 2.35
N LEU A 65 -0.08 -0.67 1.50
CA LEU A 65 -0.37 -2.06 1.10
C LEU A 65 0.83 -2.73 0.41
N ARG A 66 1.63 -1.96 -0.34
CA ARG A 66 2.85 -2.42 -1.02
C ARG A 66 4.09 -2.45 -0.11
N SER A 67 3.98 -1.96 1.13
CA SER A 67 5.12 -1.88 2.07
C SER A 67 5.79 -3.21 2.41
N PRO A 68 5.11 -4.39 2.44
CA PRO A 68 5.78 -5.65 2.75
C PRO A 68 6.89 -6.01 1.74
N ALA A 69 6.68 -5.74 0.45
CA ALA A 69 7.70 -5.98 -0.58
C ALA A 69 8.92 -5.08 -0.38
N THR A 70 8.70 -3.81 -0.07
CA THR A 70 9.77 -2.85 0.21
C THR A 70 10.53 -3.23 1.48
N PHE A 71 9.82 -3.60 2.53
CA PHE A 71 10.43 -4.05 3.77
C PHE A 71 11.32 -5.28 3.53
N ALA A 72 10.84 -6.24 2.73
CA ALA A 72 11.61 -7.41 2.34
C ALA A 72 12.89 -7.07 1.55
N LEU A 73 12.87 -6.05 0.69
CA LEU A 73 14.06 -5.56 -0.02
C LEU A 73 15.11 -5.00 0.94
N TRP A 74 14.69 -4.18 1.91
CA TRP A 74 15.61 -3.57 2.87
C TRP A 74 16.17 -4.58 3.86
N VAL A 75 15.32 -5.47 4.40
CA VAL A 75 15.75 -6.53 5.31
C VAL A 75 16.72 -7.48 4.61
N PHE A 76 16.45 -7.85 3.36
CA PHE A 76 17.37 -8.67 2.59
C PHE A 76 18.71 -7.95 2.38
N LEU A 77 18.69 -6.68 1.94
CA LEU A 77 19.90 -5.91 1.65
C LEU A 77 20.80 -5.82 2.89
N LEU A 78 20.22 -5.48 4.05
CA LEU A 78 20.95 -5.47 5.32
C LEU A 78 21.44 -6.88 5.69
N GLY A 79 20.60 -7.90 5.53
CA GLY A 79 20.94 -9.28 5.85
C GLY A 79 22.11 -9.83 5.06
N VAL A 80 22.20 -9.51 3.76
CA VAL A 80 23.30 -9.98 2.91
C VAL A 80 24.61 -9.25 3.22
N MET A 81 24.54 -7.99 3.67
CA MET A 81 25.72 -7.22 4.08
C MET A 81 26.31 -7.68 5.42
N LEU A 82 25.48 -8.21 6.34
CA LEU A 82 25.89 -8.53 7.71
C LEU A 82 26.31 -9.99 7.93
N ARG A 83 25.79 -10.94 7.14
CA ARG A 83 25.99 -12.38 7.39
C ARG A 83 26.24 -13.18 6.12
N SER A 84 25.18 -13.81 5.60
CA SER A 84 25.24 -14.80 4.53
C SER A 84 24.01 -14.64 3.63
N PRO A 85 24.14 -14.88 2.31
CA PRO A 85 23.03 -14.81 1.37
C PRO A 85 21.82 -15.66 1.78
N VAL A 86 22.06 -16.85 2.34
CA VAL A 86 20.98 -17.76 2.77
C VAL A 86 20.19 -17.13 3.92
N THR A 87 20.90 -16.60 4.93
CA THR A 87 20.24 -15.92 6.05
C THR A 87 19.50 -14.65 5.61
N ALA A 88 20.00 -13.98 4.57
CA ALA A 88 19.36 -12.80 4.00
C ALA A 88 18.04 -13.15 3.30
N VAL A 89 17.99 -14.24 2.53
CA VAL A 89 16.75 -14.75 1.92
C VAL A 89 15.72 -15.08 2.99
N VAL A 90 16.12 -15.85 4.01
CA VAL A 90 15.23 -16.23 5.11
C VAL A 90 14.72 -14.99 5.84
N ALA A 91 15.59 -14.02 6.13
CA ALA A 91 15.21 -12.76 6.76
C ALA A 91 14.25 -11.93 5.89
N GLY A 92 14.50 -11.85 4.57
CA GLY A 92 13.64 -11.15 3.61
C GLY A 92 12.24 -11.77 3.53
N VAL A 93 12.15 -13.11 3.44
CA VAL A 93 10.87 -13.85 3.44
C VAL A 93 10.13 -13.66 4.77
N THR A 94 10.84 -13.83 5.88
CA THR A 94 10.25 -13.67 7.22
C THR A 94 9.78 -12.24 7.45
N GLY A 95 10.57 -11.26 7.01
CA GLY A 95 10.22 -9.84 7.04
C GLY A 95 8.99 -9.54 6.19
N TYR A 96 8.90 -10.10 4.99
CA TYR A 96 7.71 -9.97 4.14
C TYR A 96 6.46 -10.48 4.84
N ILE A 97 6.51 -11.71 5.38
CA ILE A 97 5.36 -12.34 6.02
C ILE A 97 4.98 -11.59 7.30
N GLY A 98 5.95 -11.36 8.19
CA GLY A 98 5.74 -10.69 9.46
C GLY A 98 5.19 -9.27 9.28
N TRP A 99 5.77 -8.49 8.37
CA TRP A 99 5.27 -7.16 8.05
C TRP A 99 3.92 -7.21 7.33
N GLY A 100 3.70 -8.17 6.43
CA GLY A 100 2.41 -8.36 5.77
C GLY A 100 1.26 -8.67 6.73
N VAL A 101 1.55 -9.34 7.85
CA VAL A 101 0.57 -9.64 8.90
C VAL A 101 0.37 -8.46 9.86
N LEU A 102 1.45 -7.75 10.24
CA LEU A 102 1.41 -6.66 11.22
C LEU A 102 1.01 -5.29 10.63
N SER A 103 1.32 -5.05 9.36
CA SER A 103 1.14 -3.75 8.70
C SER A 103 -0.27 -3.17 8.75
N PRO A 104 -1.38 -3.95 8.68
CA PRO A 104 -2.72 -3.38 8.79
C PRO A 104 -3.02 -2.76 10.16
N GLY A 105 -2.39 -3.26 11.23
CA GLY A 105 -2.57 -2.74 12.60
C GLY A 105 -1.65 -1.57 12.94
N LEU A 106 -0.52 -1.42 12.24
CA LEU A 106 0.54 -0.45 12.54
C LEU A 106 0.50 0.82 11.67
N VAL A 107 -0.66 1.13 11.09
CA VAL A 107 -0.79 2.27 10.18
C VAL A 107 -0.65 3.58 10.96
N LEU A 108 0.45 4.30 10.71
CA LEU A 108 0.78 5.59 11.31
C LEU A 108 1.25 6.55 10.22
N ARG A 109 0.78 7.80 10.26
CA ARG A 109 1.16 8.87 9.30
C ARG A 109 2.67 8.99 9.03
N PRO A 110 3.54 9.11 10.05
CA PRO A 110 4.98 9.24 9.79
C PRO A 110 5.58 7.98 9.16
N LEU A 111 5.09 6.80 9.54
CA LEU A 111 5.53 5.54 8.93
C LEU A 111 5.11 5.43 7.47
N VAL A 112 3.92 5.92 7.09
CA VAL A 112 3.48 5.94 5.69
C VAL A 112 4.35 6.88 4.85
N ALA A 113 4.71 8.04 5.39
CA ALA A 113 5.64 8.95 4.73
C ALA A 113 7.02 8.32 4.55
N LEU A 114 7.54 7.66 5.59
CA LEU A 114 8.80 6.92 5.54
C LEU A 114 8.74 5.79 4.51
N ALA A 115 7.67 4.99 4.52
CA ALA A 115 7.47 3.92 3.56
C ALA A 115 7.47 4.43 2.11
N ARG A 116 6.86 5.59 1.84
CA ARG A 116 6.89 6.21 0.49
C ARG A 116 8.30 6.59 0.05
N VAL A 117 9.11 7.16 0.94
CA VAL A 117 10.51 7.48 0.64
C VAL A 117 11.31 6.20 0.39
N LEU A 118 11.15 5.19 1.24
CA LEU A 118 11.83 3.90 1.12
C LEU A 118 11.34 3.06 -0.07
N GLN A 119 10.15 3.36 -0.60
CA GLN A 119 9.58 2.77 -1.81
C GLN A 119 10.06 3.44 -3.09
N HIS A 120 10.67 4.61 -2.99
CA HIS A 120 11.02 5.38 -4.17
C HIS A 120 12.03 4.59 -5.04
N PRO A 121 11.75 4.35 -6.34
CA PRO A 121 12.58 3.49 -7.18
C PRO A 121 14.05 3.91 -7.22
N ILE A 122 14.31 5.22 -7.22
CA ILE A 122 15.68 5.77 -7.20
C ILE A 122 16.36 5.47 -5.87
N VAL A 123 15.65 5.57 -4.73
CA VAL A 123 16.23 5.35 -3.40
C VAL A 123 16.58 3.87 -3.24
N VAL A 124 15.65 2.97 -3.57
CA VAL A 124 15.90 1.52 -3.51
C VAL A 124 17.00 1.13 -4.49
N GLY A 125 16.95 1.64 -5.72
CA GLY A 125 17.96 1.35 -6.75
C GLY A 125 19.36 1.81 -6.32
N ALA A 126 19.48 3.04 -5.83
CA ALA A 126 20.75 3.57 -5.33
C ALA A 126 21.27 2.75 -4.15
N ALA A 127 20.40 2.39 -3.19
CA ALA A 127 20.80 1.57 -2.05
C ALA A 127 21.29 0.18 -2.47
N TYR A 128 20.64 -0.47 -3.43
CA TYR A 128 21.08 -1.75 -3.98
C TYR A 128 22.39 -1.61 -4.75
N VAL A 129 22.54 -0.59 -5.60
CA VAL A 129 23.80 -0.34 -6.31
C VAL A 129 24.95 -0.15 -5.33
N LEU A 130 24.78 0.68 -4.30
CA LEU A 130 25.80 0.93 -3.28
C LEU A 130 26.10 -0.34 -2.46
N GLY A 131 25.07 -1.04 -1.98
CA GLY A 131 25.24 -2.25 -1.17
C GLY A 131 25.87 -3.40 -1.95
N LEU A 132 25.47 -3.62 -3.20
CA LEU A 132 26.07 -4.65 -4.06
C LEU A 132 27.49 -4.27 -4.49
N SER A 133 27.78 -2.99 -4.73
CA SER A 133 29.14 -2.52 -4.99
C SER A 133 30.05 -2.79 -3.80
N TRP A 134 29.58 -2.54 -2.58
CA TRP A 134 30.31 -2.87 -1.35
C TRP A 134 30.60 -4.37 -1.22
N LEU A 135 29.59 -5.22 -1.45
CA LEU A 135 29.76 -6.69 -1.47
C LEU A 135 30.76 -7.15 -2.54
N SER A 136 30.71 -6.53 -3.72
CA SER A 136 31.62 -6.82 -4.83
C SER A 136 33.06 -6.46 -4.47
N SER A 137 33.29 -5.30 -3.85
CA SER A 137 34.62 -4.89 -3.37
C SER A 137 35.16 -5.83 -2.29
N GLY A 138 34.28 -6.42 -1.49
CA GLY A 138 34.63 -7.46 -0.51
C GLY A 138 34.82 -8.86 -1.11
N GLY A 139 34.78 -9.02 -2.43
CA GLY A 139 34.95 -10.32 -3.12
C GLY A 139 33.76 -11.28 -2.96
N GLN A 140 32.61 -10.82 -2.44
CA GLN A 140 31.45 -11.68 -2.18
C GLN A 140 30.54 -11.82 -3.41
N THR A 141 31.04 -12.46 -4.46
CA THR A 141 30.31 -12.65 -5.74
C THR A 141 28.95 -13.31 -5.55
N VAL A 142 28.85 -14.31 -4.66
CA VAL A 142 27.59 -15.00 -4.36
C VAL A 142 26.55 -14.05 -3.76
N GLY A 143 26.97 -13.15 -2.86
CA GLY A 143 26.08 -12.14 -2.27
C GLY A 143 25.58 -11.13 -3.29
N VAL A 144 26.46 -10.72 -4.22
CA VAL A 144 26.10 -9.82 -5.33
C VAL A 144 25.03 -10.46 -6.23
N VAL A 145 25.26 -11.70 -6.68
CA VAL A 145 24.31 -12.45 -7.53
C VAL A 145 22.99 -12.66 -6.80
N ALA A 146 23.02 -13.08 -5.53
CA ALA A 146 21.82 -13.30 -4.74
C ALA A 146 21.02 -11.99 -4.55
N GLY A 147 21.69 -10.87 -4.30
CA GLY A 147 21.03 -9.57 -4.15
C GLY A 147 20.43 -9.03 -5.44
N LEU A 148 21.10 -9.25 -6.58
CA LEU A 148 20.54 -8.92 -7.89
C LEU A 148 19.28 -9.74 -8.17
N LEU A 149 19.34 -11.06 -7.95
CA LEU A 149 18.21 -11.96 -8.13
C LEU A 149 17.04 -11.60 -7.21
N TRP A 150 17.31 -11.36 -5.93
CA TRP A 150 16.28 -10.96 -4.97
C TRP A 150 15.61 -9.65 -5.37
N PHE A 151 16.39 -8.64 -5.74
CA PHE A 151 15.86 -7.35 -6.21
C PHE A 151 14.91 -7.54 -7.40
N ILE A 152 15.34 -8.31 -8.40
CA ILE A 152 14.56 -8.60 -9.60
C ILE A 152 13.26 -9.35 -9.26
N LEU A 153 13.34 -10.41 -8.44
CA LEU A 153 12.19 -11.22 -8.04
C LEU A 153 11.13 -10.41 -7.29
N VAL A 154 11.55 -9.54 -6.37
CA VAL A 154 10.62 -8.65 -5.67
C VAL A 154 10.08 -7.59 -6.62
N ARG A 155 10.91 -7.01 -7.49
CA ARG A 155 10.51 -5.93 -8.40
C ARG A 155 9.47 -6.36 -9.44
N TRP A 156 9.52 -7.63 -9.86
CA TRP A 156 8.51 -8.26 -10.72
C TRP A 156 7.30 -8.80 -9.97
N GLY A 157 7.25 -8.68 -8.64
CA GLY A 157 6.12 -9.17 -7.84
C GLY A 157 6.06 -10.70 -7.72
N VAL A 158 7.13 -11.42 -8.08
CA VAL A 158 7.19 -12.88 -7.96
C VAL A 158 7.10 -13.29 -6.49
N VAL A 159 7.83 -12.60 -5.61
CA VAL A 159 7.81 -12.83 -4.17
C VAL A 159 6.40 -12.60 -3.60
N GLU A 160 5.71 -11.54 -4.04
CA GLU A 160 4.33 -11.28 -3.62
C GLU A 160 3.38 -12.38 -4.12
N LYS A 161 3.50 -12.81 -5.37
CA LYS A 161 2.66 -13.88 -5.91
C LYS A 161 2.83 -15.20 -5.14
N ILE A 162 4.06 -15.52 -4.73
CA ILE A 162 4.38 -16.76 -4.00
C ILE A 162 3.97 -16.66 -2.52
N LEU A 163 4.22 -15.52 -1.86
CA LEU A 163 4.03 -15.37 -0.42
C LEU A 163 2.66 -14.81 -0.02
N SER A 164 1.93 -14.17 -0.94
CA SER A 164 0.59 -13.64 -0.66
C SER A 164 -0.42 -14.68 -0.17
N PRO A 165 -0.43 -15.95 -0.61
CA PRO A 165 -1.33 -16.96 -0.06
C PRO A 165 -1.04 -17.21 1.42
N ALA A 166 0.23 -17.33 1.81
CA ALA A 166 0.66 -17.53 3.19
C ALA A 166 0.25 -16.35 4.08
N VAL A 167 0.53 -15.12 3.65
CA VAL A 167 0.12 -13.91 4.36
C VAL A 167 -1.40 -13.84 4.50
N SER A 168 -2.14 -14.15 3.43
CA SER A 168 -3.60 -14.13 3.45
C SER A 168 -4.19 -15.16 4.42
N HIS A 169 -3.58 -16.35 4.50
CA HIS A 169 -4.03 -17.43 5.38
C HIS A 169 -3.81 -17.06 6.85
N LEU A 170 -2.62 -16.55 7.19
CA LEU A 170 -2.32 -16.08 8.54
C LEU A 170 -3.21 -14.89 8.93
N ARG A 171 -3.40 -13.94 8.02
CA ARG A 171 -4.19 -12.73 8.29
C ARG A 171 -5.67 -13.02 8.50
N LYS A 172 -6.25 -14.00 7.78
CA LYS A 172 -7.65 -14.43 7.97
C LYS A 172 -7.96 -14.94 9.37
N ARG A 173 -6.95 -15.44 10.10
CA ARG A 173 -7.11 -15.85 11.51
C ARG A 173 -7.10 -14.66 12.47
N LEU A 174 -6.33 -13.62 12.15
CA LEU A 174 -6.14 -12.45 13.00
C LEU A 174 -7.18 -11.35 12.75
N TYR A 175 -7.68 -11.22 11.52
CA TYR A 175 -8.57 -10.12 11.14
C TYR A 175 -9.72 -10.57 10.22
N ARG A 176 -10.92 -10.03 10.46
CA ARG A 176 -12.14 -10.33 9.69
C ARG A 176 -12.31 -9.54 8.38
N LEU A 177 -11.76 -8.33 8.29
CA LEU A 177 -11.95 -7.45 7.10
C LEU A 177 -10.90 -7.70 5.98
N PRO A 178 -11.17 -7.32 4.73
CA PRO A 178 -10.15 -7.25 3.67
C PRO A 178 -9.03 -6.26 4.02
N ALA A 179 -7.78 -6.56 3.65
CA ALA A 179 -6.63 -5.70 3.98
C ALA A 179 -6.69 -4.27 3.43
N PRO A 180 -7.13 -4.03 2.18
CA PRO A 180 -7.24 -2.67 1.65
C PRO A 180 -8.16 -1.80 2.51
N ASP A 181 -9.29 -2.36 2.93
CA ASP A 181 -10.32 -1.65 3.69
C ASP A 181 -9.90 -1.44 5.17
N GLN A 182 -9.13 -2.37 5.76
CA GLN A 182 -8.55 -2.18 7.09
C GLN A 182 -7.51 -1.06 7.13
N ILE A 183 -6.61 -1.04 6.15
CA ILE A 183 -5.57 -0.01 6.06
C ILE A 183 -6.22 1.35 5.85
N LEU A 184 -7.24 1.42 4.98
CA LEU A 184 -8.00 2.65 4.75
C LEU A 184 -8.71 3.12 6.02
N ARG A 185 -9.39 2.23 6.76
CA ARG A 185 -10.01 2.57 8.05
C ARG A 185 -8.97 3.07 9.06
N GLY A 186 -7.84 2.39 9.17
CA GLY A 186 -6.74 2.79 10.05
C GLY A 186 -6.23 4.20 9.73
N LEU A 187 -6.05 4.51 8.43
CA LEU A 187 -5.67 5.86 7.98
C LEU A 187 -6.74 6.90 8.33
N ILE A 188 -8.01 6.62 8.05
CA ILE A 188 -9.12 7.53 8.34
C ILE A 188 -9.16 7.87 9.83
N ILE A 189 -9.11 6.87 10.71
CA ILE A 189 -9.14 7.06 12.17
C ILE A 189 -7.95 7.92 12.61
N ARG A 190 -6.74 7.61 12.13
CA ARG A 190 -5.53 8.36 12.51
C ARG A 190 -5.56 9.80 11.98
N HIS A 191 -6.08 10.01 10.78
CA HIS A 191 -6.25 11.34 10.20
C HIS A 191 -7.29 12.17 10.95
N ALA A 192 -8.39 11.56 11.36
CA ALA A 192 -9.45 12.20 12.11
C ALA A 192 -8.99 12.63 13.50
N LEU A 193 -8.27 11.75 14.21
CA LEU A 193 -7.64 12.08 15.49
C LEU A 193 -6.63 13.24 15.36
N ALA A 194 -5.79 13.20 14.32
CA ALA A 194 -4.78 14.24 14.10
C ALA A 194 -5.38 15.63 13.79
N HIS A 195 -6.54 15.66 13.14
CA HIS A 195 -7.26 16.89 12.82
C HIS A 195 -8.37 17.24 13.81
N ARG A 196 -8.54 16.44 14.88
CA ARG A 196 -9.62 16.55 15.89
C ARG A 196 -11.02 16.62 15.26
N VAL A 197 -11.23 15.89 14.18
CA VAL A 197 -12.51 15.81 13.47
C VAL A 197 -13.24 14.54 13.91
N SER A 198 -14.53 14.65 14.24
CA SER A 198 -15.38 13.48 14.51
C SER A 198 -15.65 12.74 13.20
N VAL A 199 -15.33 11.45 13.12
CA VAL A 199 -15.77 10.59 12.02
C VAL A 199 -17.11 10.02 12.42
N GLY A 200 -18.11 10.05 11.54
CA GLY A 200 -19.41 9.41 11.79
C GLY A 200 -19.25 7.93 12.18
N ASP A 201 -20.26 7.38 12.85
CA ASP A 201 -20.25 6.08 13.55
C ASP A 201 -19.51 4.96 12.77
N LEU A 202 -18.22 4.79 13.09
CA LEU A 202 -17.29 3.91 12.36
C LEU A 202 -17.72 2.44 12.40
N ASP A 203 -18.49 2.06 13.42
CA ASP A 203 -19.06 0.72 13.58
C ASP A 203 -20.22 0.46 12.63
N ALA A 204 -20.96 1.51 12.22
CA ALA A 204 -21.97 1.41 11.17
C ALA A 204 -21.33 1.19 9.80
N MET A 205 -20.17 1.83 9.54
CA MET A 205 -19.39 1.62 8.31
C MET A 205 -18.87 0.18 8.22
N GLU A 206 -18.33 -0.37 9.32
CA GLU A 206 -17.86 -1.76 9.37
C GLU A 206 -19.00 -2.76 9.10
N ARG A 207 -20.17 -2.57 9.72
CA ARG A 207 -21.34 -3.42 9.48
C ARG A 207 -21.79 -3.37 8.02
N ARG A 208 -21.80 -2.19 7.40
CA ARG A 208 -22.21 -2.00 6.00
C ARG A 208 -21.23 -2.65 5.02
N ILE A 209 -19.93 -2.54 5.27
CA ILE A 209 -18.89 -3.21 4.47
C ILE A 209 -19.00 -4.74 4.59
N LEU A 210 -19.20 -5.26 5.81
CA LEU A 210 -19.39 -6.69 6.05
C LEU A 210 -20.66 -7.23 5.39
N GLU A 211 -21.74 -6.44 5.36
CA GLU A 211 -22.99 -6.82 4.70
C GLU A 211 -22.82 -6.92 3.18
N ILE A 212 -22.15 -5.95 2.56
CA ILE A 212 -21.85 -5.96 1.12
C ILE A 212 -20.92 -7.13 0.76
N ALA A 213 -19.89 -7.37 1.57
CA ALA A 213 -18.95 -8.47 1.35
C ALA A 213 -19.59 -9.86 1.51
N ASN A 214 -20.49 -10.04 2.49
CA ASN A 214 -21.21 -11.30 2.69
C ASN A 214 -22.29 -11.56 1.63
N ARG A 215 -22.87 -10.51 1.03
CA ARG A 215 -23.86 -10.64 -0.06
C ARG A 215 -23.27 -11.31 -1.32
N HIS A 216 -21.94 -11.29 -1.46
CA HIS A 216 -21.19 -11.98 -2.52
C HIS A 216 -20.66 -13.37 -2.14
N ARG A 217 -20.87 -13.84 -0.90
CA ARG A 217 -20.48 -15.19 -0.45
C ARG A 217 -21.61 -16.22 -0.50
N LYS A 218 -22.78 -15.82 -1.03
CA LYS A 218 -23.90 -16.68 -1.46
C LYS A 218 -24.13 -16.43 -2.95
N PRO A 219 -24.48 -17.44 -3.77
CA PRO A 219 -25.22 -18.66 -3.44
C PRO A 219 -24.39 -19.77 -2.79
#